data_AF-A0A822E816-F1
#
_entry.id   AF-A0A822E816-F1
#
_cell.length_a   1.000
_cell.length_b   1.000
_cell.length_c   1.000
_cell.angle_alpha   90.00
_cell.angle_beta   90.00
_cell.angle_gamma   90.00
#
_symmetry.space_group_name_H-M   'P 1'
#
loop_
_entity.id
_entity.type
_entity.pdbx_description
1 polymer ?
#
loop_
_entity_poly.entity_id
_entity_poly.type
_entity_poly.pdbx_seq_one_letter_code
_entity_poly.pdbx_strand_id
1 'polypeptide(L)'
;MILPNGNILLELIWAVLIDQLLCEVESVTAPKSISSYTRLSKALDSLVEYFNNEEHCLPKDILKTDKYRLVKKLLKYQSTDTQSLIKMYYQEKVQEQDRANSSNQFDLGRLYCRAYYHLKEETLYIE
;
A
#
# COMPACT_ATOMS: atom_id res chain seq x y z
N MET A 1 25.71 -29.38 14.20
CA MET A 1 25.28 -29.64 12.82
C MET A 1 23.77 -29.53 12.80
N ILE A 2 23.26 -28.33 12.53
CA ILE A 2 21.81 -28.04 12.54
C ILE A 2 21.34 -28.24 11.10
N LEU A 3 20.27 -29.03 10.94
CA LEU A 3 19.81 -29.54 9.66
C LEU A 3 19.42 -28.39 8.69
N PRO A 4 19.77 -28.48 7.39
CA PRO A 4 19.36 -27.52 6.36
C PRO A 4 17.83 -27.45 6.17
N ASN A 5 17.08 -28.37 6.79
CA ASN A 5 15.63 -28.48 6.69
C ASN A 5 14.86 -27.53 7.61
N GLY A 6 15.50 -26.96 8.64
CA GLY A 6 14.84 -26.06 9.60
C GLY A 6 14.36 -24.76 8.95
N ASN A 7 15.22 -24.15 8.12
CA ASN A 7 14.87 -22.92 7.40
C ASN A 7 13.80 -23.16 6.35
N ILE A 8 13.87 -24.26 5.58
CA ILE A 8 12.86 -24.59 4.56
C ILE A 8 11.48 -24.80 5.19
N LEU A 9 11.41 -25.50 6.33
CA LEU A 9 10.14 -25.67 7.05
C LEU A 9 9.59 -24.32 7.53
N LEU A 10 10.45 -23.45 8.05
CA LEU A 10 10.07 -22.13 8.52
C LEU A 10 9.55 -21.24 7.38
N GLU A 11 10.21 -21.29 6.21
CA GLU A 11 9.76 -20.62 4.98
C GLU A 11 8.39 -21.12 4.52
N LEU A 12 8.19 -22.43 4.52
CA LEU A 12 6.90 -23.04 4.15
C LEU A 12 5.79 -22.63 5.11
N ILE A 13 6.06 -22.66 6.42
CA ILE A 13 5.12 -22.20 7.45
C ILE A 13 4.76 -20.74 7.22
N TRP A 14 5.76 -19.88 6.99
CA TRP A 14 5.54 -18.46 6.70
C TRP A 14 4.70 -18.26 5.44
N ALA A 15 5.01 -18.95 4.36
CA ALA A 15 4.27 -18.85 3.10
C ALA A 15 2.80 -19.25 3.27
N VAL A 16 2.53 -20.39 3.94
CA VAL A 16 1.16 -20.86 4.21
C VAL A 16 0.41 -19.88 5.11
N LEU A 17 1.04 -19.34 6.15
CA LEU A 17 0.44 -18.35 7.05
C LEU A 17 0.02 -17.08 6.29
N ILE A 18 0.89 -16.57 5.42
CA ILE A 18 0.58 -15.38 4.61
C ILE A 18 -0.53 -15.66 3.61
N ASP A 19 -0.54 -16.82 2.97
CA ASP A 19 -1.61 -17.21 2.04
C ASP A 19 -2.96 -17.36 2.75
N GLN A 20 -2.99 -17.99 3.91
CA GLN A 20 -4.22 -18.10 4.72
C GLN A 20 -4.72 -16.74 5.19
N LEU A 21 -3.83 -15.86 5.64
CA LEU A 21 -4.20 -14.50 6.04
C LEU A 21 -4.73 -13.70 4.85
N LEU A 22 -4.15 -13.86 3.66
CA LEU A 22 -4.65 -13.21 2.46
C LEU A 22 -6.05 -13.67 2.12
N CYS A 23 -6.29 -14.98 2.06
CA CYS A 23 -7.62 -15.55 1.82
C CYS A 23 -8.64 -15.06 2.86
N GLU A 24 -8.25 -14.99 4.14
CA GLU A 24 -9.15 -14.57 5.21
C GLU A 24 -9.54 -13.09 5.08
N VAL A 25 -8.58 -12.23 4.72
CA VAL A 25 -8.80 -10.80 4.56
C VAL A 25 -9.56 -10.46 3.27
N GLU A 26 -9.37 -11.25 2.21
CA GLU A 26 -10.14 -11.14 0.96
C GLU A 26 -11.52 -11.78 1.04
N SER A 27 -11.76 -12.67 2.00
CA SER A 27 -13.04 -13.33 2.13
C SER A 27 -14.15 -12.30 2.38
N VAL A 28 -15.21 -12.38 1.57
CA VAL A 28 -16.44 -11.56 1.72
C VAL A 28 -17.34 -12.13 2.83
N THR A 29 -16.81 -13.04 3.65
CA THR A 29 -17.54 -13.55 4.81
C THR A 29 -17.76 -12.42 5.82
N ALA A 30 -18.78 -12.56 6.67
CA ALA A 30 -19.34 -11.50 7.50
C ALA A 30 -18.27 -10.50 8.02
N PRO A 31 -18.49 -9.18 7.83
CA PRO A 31 -17.48 -8.18 8.12
C PRO A 31 -17.03 -8.30 9.58
N LYS A 32 -15.74 -8.58 9.77
CA LYS A 32 -15.15 -8.62 11.11
C LYS A 32 -15.07 -7.20 11.68
N SER A 33 -15.05 -7.10 13.00
CA SER A 33 -14.87 -5.80 13.65
C SER A 33 -13.50 -5.19 13.31
N ILE A 34 -13.41 -3.86 13.27
CA ILE A 34 -12.16 -3.09 13.17
C ILE A 34 -11.12 -3.55 14.21
N SER A 35 -11.58 -3.90 15.41
CA SER A 35 -10.71 -4.42 16.49
C SER A 35 -10.08 -5.76 16.15
N SER A 36 -10.78 -6.62 15.41
CA SER A 36 -10.26 -7.93 14.97
C SER A 36 -9.13 -7.75 13.94
N TYR A 37 -9.33 -6.89 12.94
CA TYR A 37 -8.28 -6.58 11.95
C TYR A 37 -7.07 -5.88 12.57
N THR A 38 -7.30 -4.99 13.54
CA THR A 38 -6.21 -4.37 14.32
C THR A 38 -5.40 -5.44 15.07
N ARG A 39 -6.06 -6.41 15.70
CA ARG A 39 -5.39 -7.50 16.42
C ARG A 39 -4.59 -8.40 15.47
N LEU A 40 -5.15 -8.74 14.31
CA LEU A 40 -4.45 -9.51 13.28
C LEU A 40 -3.21 -8.76 12.77
N SER A 41 -3.33 -7.45 12.53
CA SER A 41 -2.20 -6.61 12.12
C SER A 41 -1.06 -6.60 13.14
N LYS A 42 -1.39 -6.50 14.44
CA LYS A 42 -0.39 -6.57 15.52
C LYS A 42 0.23 -7.97 15.65
N ALA A 43 -0.59 -9.02 15.57
CA ALA A 43 -0.09 -10.39 15.62
C ALA A 43 0.89 -10.68 14.47
N LEU A 44 0.59 -10.19 13.27
CA LEU A 44 1.49 -10.28 12.12
C LEU A 44 2.83 -9.56 12.36
N ASP A 45 2.82 -8.40 13.03
CA ASP A 45 4.07 -7.71 13.38
C ASP A 45 4.90 -8.52 14.38
N SER A 46 4.27 -9.08 15.41
CA SER A 46 4.93 -9.96 16.38
C SER A 46 5.50 -11.22 15.71
N LEU A 47 4.81 -11.79 14.72
CA LEU A 47 5.32 -12.93 13.95
C LEU A 47 6.55 -12.55 13.13
N VAL A 48 6.54 -11.40 12.45
CA VAL A 48 7.72 -10.93 11.70
C VAL A 48 8.90 -10.72 12.62
N GLU A 49 8.68 -10.13 13.80
CA GLU A 49 9.73 -9.94 14.80
C GLU A 49 10.28 -11.29 15.30
N TYR A 50 9.39 -12.24 15.59
CA TYR A 50 9.75 -13.58 16.02
C TYR A 50 10.61 -14.31 14.98
N PHE A 51 10.16 -14.39 13.72
CA PHE A 51 10.89 -15.07 12.65
C PHE A 51 12.21 -14.37 12.24
N ASN A 52 12.41 -13.11 12.65
CA ASN A 52 13.62 -12.33 12.37
C ASN A 52 14.62 -12.27 13.54
N ASN A 53 14.26 -12.72 14.75
CA ASN A 53 15.12 -12.58 15.95
C ASN A 53 15.71 -13.90 16.49
N GLU A 54 15.29 -15.06 16.01
CA GLU A 54 15.81 -16.35 16.50
C GLU A 54 17.04 -16.86 15.73
N GLU A 55 17.88 -17.72 16.35
CA GLU A 55 19.14 -18.24 15.77
C GLU A 55 19.01 -18.95 14.39
N HIS A 56 17.78 -19.15 13.89
CA HIS A 56 17.42 -19.64 12.56
C HIS A 56 16.50 -18.66 11.81
N CYS A 57 16.94 -17.40 11.70
CA CYS A 57 16.19 -16.29 11.10
C CYS A 57 15.82 -16.54 9.64
N LEU A 58 14.59 -16.19 9.27
CA LEU A 58 14.26 -15.91 7.88
C LEU A 58 14.79 -14.51 7.51
N PRO A 59 15.50 -14.35 6.38
CA PRO A 59 15.85 -13.04 5.86
C PRO A 59 14.62 -12.15 5.70
N LYS A 60 14.79 -10.84 5.94
CA LYS A 60 13.72 -9.85 5.74
C LYS A 60 13.13 -9.89 4.34
N ASP A 61 13.90 -10.29 3.34
CA ASP A 61 13.46 -10.41 1.96
C ASP A 61 12.45 -11.56 1.76
N ILE A 62 12.58 -12.64 2.54
CA ILE A 62 11.63 -13.77 2.57
C ILE A 62 10.39 -13.42 3.40
N LEU A 63 10.57 -12.67 4.49
CA LEU A 63 9.45 -12.23 5.33
C LEU A 63 8.60 -11.16 4.64
N LYS A 64 9.22 -10.19 3.96
CA LYS A 64 8.55 -9.00 3.40
C LYS A 64 8.26 -9.12 1.91
N THR A 65 7.79 -10.28 1.48
CA THR A 65 7.31 -10.55 0.12
C THR A 65 6.15 -9.63 -0.27
N ASP A 66 5.85 -9.57 -1.57
CA ASP A 66 4.73 -8.74 -2.05
C ASP A 66 3.39 -9.20 -1.48
N LYS A 67 3.20 -10.51 -1.26
CA LYS A 67 2.02 -11.04 -0.57
C LYS A 67 1.92 -10.51 0.86
N TYR A 68 3.00 -10.52 1.63
CA TYR A 68 3.02 -9.93 2.97
C TYR A 68 2.65 -8.44 2.93
N ARG A 69 3.21 -7.67 1.99
CA ARG A 69 2.91 -6.23 1.85
C ARG A 69 1.43 -6.01 1.51
N LEU A 70 0.87 -6.85 0.64
CA LEU A 70 -0.55 -6.81 0.29
C LEU A 70 -1.42 -7.11 1.52
N VAL A 71 -1.17 -8.20 2.24
CA VAL A 71 -1.89 -8.54 3.48
C VAL A 71 -1.82 -7.40 4.48
N LYS A 72 -0.63 -6.82 4.71
CA LYS A 72 -0.45 -5.71 5.64
C LYS A 72 -1.24 -4.47 5.22
N LYS A 73 -1.27 -4.17 3.92
CA LYS A 73 -2.04 -3.06 3.34
C LYS A 73 -3.55 -3.29 3.52
N LEU A 74 -4.05 -4.48 3.20
CA LEU A 74 -5.46 -4.82 3.36
C LEU A 74 -5.90 -4.80 4.83
N LEU A 75 -5.09 -5.37 5.73
CA LEU A 75 -5.34 -5.30 7.18
C LEU A 75 -5.38 -3.84 7.67
N LYS A 76 -4.48 -2.98 7.18
CA LYS A 76 -4.51 -1.55 7.49
C LYS A 76 -5.82 -0.92 7.02
N TYR A 77 -6.26 -1.20 5.80
CA TYR A 77 -7.51 -0.63 5.29
C TYR A 77 -8.73 -1.07 6.11
N GLN A 78 -8.82 -2.35 6.45
CA GLN A 78 -9.93 -2.89 7.25
C GLN A 78 -9.90 -2.46 8.73
N SER A 79 -8.75 -2.00 9.24
CA SER A 79 -8.60 -1.50 10.61
C SER A 79 -8.62 0.04 10.73
N THR A 80 -8.76 0.75 9.62
CA THR A 80 -8.75 2.21 9.58
C THR A 80 -10.17 2.74 9.44
N ASP A 81 -10.52 3.78 10.20
CA ASP A 81 -11.82 4.43 10.06
C ASP A 81 -11.97 5.14 8.72
N THR A 82 -13.21 5.35 8.28
CA THR A 82 -13.52 5.93 6.97
C THR A 82 -12.91 7.32 6.77
N GLN A 83 -12.86 8.17 7.80
CA GLN A 83 -12.30 9.52 7.67
C GLN A 83 -10.80 9.48 7.44
N SER A 84 -10.10 8.61 8.17
CA SER A 84 -8.68 8.36 7.98
C SER A 84 -8.37 7.76 6.60
N LEU A 85 -9.21 6.84 6.10
CA LEU A 85 -9.07 6.28 4.74
C LEU A 85 -9.24 7.35 3.66
N ILE A 86 -10.24 8.21 3.78
CA ILE A 86 -10.47 9.34 2.88
C ILE A 86 -9.23 10.25 2.86
N LYS A 87 -8.70 10.59 4.04
CA LYS A 87 -7.49 11.40 4.15
C LYS A 87 -6.29 10.73 3.46
N MET A 88 -6.07 9.44 3.70
CA MET A 88 -4.99 8.68 3.06
C MET A 88 -5.12 8.70 1.54
N TYR A 89 -6.32 8.49 1.00
CA TYR A 89 -6.58 8.54 -0.44
C TYR A 89 -6.18 9.89 -1.05
N TYR A 90 -6.61 11.00 -0.44
CA TYR A 90 -6.25 12.33 -0.94
C TYR A 90 -4.75 12.60 -0.86
N GLN A 91 -4.09 12.14 0.21
CA GLN A 91 -2.63 12.26 0.34
C GLN A 91 -1.90 11.45 -0.75
N GLU A 92 -2.37 10.24 -1.05
CA GLU A 92 -1.83 9.42 -2.14
C GLU A 92 -2.02 10.13 -3.50
N LYS A 93 -3.19 10.75 -3.73
CA LYS A 93 -3.45 11.50 -4.98
C LYS A 93 -2.55 12.72 -5.16
N VAL A 94 -2.30 13.47 -4.10
CA VAL A 94 -1.36 14.60 -4.15
C VAL A 94 0.05 14.10 -4.47
N GLN A 95 0.50 13.02 -3.82
CA GLN A 95 1.81 12.44 -4.11
C GLN A 95 1.94 11.91 -5.55
N GLU A 96 0.87 11.32 -6.10
CA GLU A 96 0.83 10.90 -7.50
C GLU A 96 1.00 12.10 -8.44
N GLN A 97 0.30 13.21 -8.15
CA GLN A 97 0.44 14.46 -8.91
C GLN A 97 1.85 15.03 -8.81
N ASP A 98 2.41 15.11 -7.61
CA ASP A 98 3.77 15.61 -7.39
C ASP A 98 4.82 14.77 -8.14
N ARG A 99 4.65 13.45 -8.16
CA ARG A 99 5.54 12.54 -8.93
C ARG A 99 5.41 12.79 -10.42
N ALA A 100 4.18 12.88 -10.95
CA ALA A 100 3.94 13.17 -12.35
C ALA A 100 4.54 14.52 -12.77
N ASN A 101 4.46 15.51 -11.88
CA ASN A 101 5.06 16.83 -12.08
C ASN A 101 6.60 16.82 -11.95
N SER A 102 7.17 15.95 -11.11
CA SER A 102 8.62 15.91 -10.88
C SER A 102 9.37 15.13 -11.96
N SER A 103 8.73 14.15 -12.59
CA SER A 103 9.20 13.62 -13.87
C SER A 103 9.05 14.72 -14.92
N ASN A 104 10.11 15.08 -15.64
CA ASN A 104 10.12 16.01 -16.79
C ASN A 104 9.24 15.56 -17.98
N GLN A 105 8.13 14.87 -17.73
CA GLN A 105 7.08 14.49 -18.69
C GLN A 105 6.07 15.62 -18.97
N PHE A 106 6.39 16.87 -18.59
CA PHE A 106 5.57 18.04 -18.88
C PHE A 106 5.57 18.49 -20.35
N ASP A 107 6.28 17.80 -21.25
CA ASP A 107 6.18 18.04 -22.69
C ASP A 107 4.90 17.47 -23.32
N LEU A 108 4.11 16.69 -22.57
CA LEU A 108 2.83 16.15 -23.05
C LEU A 108 1.65 16.76 -22.27
N GLY A 109 1.22 17.95 -22.67
CA GLY A 109 -0.13 18.44 -22.33
C GLY A 109 -0.25 19.78 -21.61
N ARG A 110 0.60 20.77 -21.90
CA ARG A 110 0.29 22.17 -21.55
C ARG A 110 -0.51 22.82 -22.68
N LEU A 111 -1.78 23.14 -22.40
CA LEU A 111 -2.58 23.98 -23.28
C LEU A 111 -2.32 25.45 -22.90
N TYR A 112 -1.67 26.20 -23.78
CA TYR A 112 -1.47 27.63 -23.60
C TYR A 112 -2.61 28.36 -24.30
N CYS A 113 -3.49 29.00 -23.54
CA CYS A 113 -4.45 29.95 -24.12
C CYS A 113 -3.87 31.37 -24.09
N ARG A 114 -3.91 32.05 -25.23
CA ARG A 114 -3.63 33.48 -25.36
C ARG A 114 -4.94 34.22 -25.27
N ALA A 115 -5.05 35.12 -24.30
CA ALA A 115 -6.16 36.05 -24.22
C ALA A 115 -5.68 37.45 -24.59
N TYR A 116 -6.39 38.12 -25.50
CA TYR A 116 -6.16 39.53 -25.81
C TYR A 116 -7.48 40.29 -25.89
N TYR A 117 -7.46 41.49 -25.35
CA TYR A 117 -8.63 42.37 -25.28
C TYR A 117 -8.56 43.42 -26.37
N HIS A 118 -9.59 43.47 -27.22
CA HIS A 118 -9.68 44.47 -28.29
C HIS A 118 -10.46 45.68 -27.80
N LEU A 119 -9.76 46.74 -27.38
CA LEU A 119 -10.37 47.93 -26.76
C LEU A 119 -11.40 48.65 -27.66
N LYS A 120 -11.21 48.63 -28.99
CA LYS A 120 -12.15 49.28 -29.92
C LYS A 120 -13.49 48.55 -30.05
N GLU A 121 -13.49 47.25 -29.79
CA GLU A 121 -14.66 46.37 -29.93
C GLU A 121 -15.17 45.91 -28.56
N GLU A 122 -14.52 46.38 -27.48
CA GLU A 122 -14.73 45.99 -26.09
C GLU A 122 -14.84 44.46 -25.86
N THR A 123 -14.19 43.67 -26.71
CA THR A 123 -14.35 42.21 -26.77
C THR A 123 -13.06 41.51 -26.39
N LEU A 124 -13.17 40.44 -25.58
CA LEU A 124 -12.07 39.58 -25.18
C LEU A 124 -12.02 38.35 -26.09
N TYR A 125 -10.87 38.09 -26.69
CA TYR A 125 -10.61 36.93 -27.52
C TYR A 125 -9.70 35.95 -26.79
N ILE A 126 -9.96 34.66 -26.97
CA ILE A 126 -9.19 33.56 -26.38
C ILE A 126 -8.82 32.60 -27.51
N GLU A 127 -7.53 32.35 -27.70
CA GLU A 127 -6.95 31.40 -28.66
C GLU A 127 -6.19 30.29 -27.93
#